data_AF-T1RH63-F1
#
_entry.id   AF-T1RH63-F1
#
_cell.length_a   1.000
_cell.length_b   1.000
_cell.length_c   1.000
_cell.angle_alpha   90.00
_cell.angle_beta   90.00
_cell.angle_gamma   90.00
#
_symmetry.space_group_name_H-M   'P 1'
#
loop_
_entity.id
_entity.type
_entity.pdbx_description
1 polymer ?
#
loop_
_entity_poly.entity_id
_entity_poly.type
_entity_poly.pdbx_seq_one_letter_code
_entity_poly.pdbx_strand_id
1 'polypeptide(L)'
;MPFRRAVRTILSDFKKGAKQAKLDPRQKGMKVQVAGRLNGAEIARTEWVREGRVPLHTLQAKLDYATERAHTIYGILGIKIWMCKG
;
A
#
# COMPACT_ATOMS: atom_id res chain seq x y z
N MET A 1 8.85 -6.19 -13.41
CA MET A 1 7.59 -6.84 -12.95
C MET A 1 6.41 -5.89 -13.16
N PRO A 2 5.20 -6.38 -13.46
CA PRO A 2 3.99 -5.54 -13.51
C PRO A 2 3.66 -4.97 -12.13
N PHE A 3 3.28 -3.68 -12.03
CA PHE A 3 3.04 -3.04 -10.73
C PHE A 3 1.95 -3.74 -9.91
N ARG A 4 0.89 -4.26 -10.57
CA ARG A 4 -0.20 -5.00 -9.90
C ARG A 4 0.28 -6.30 -9.25
N ARG A 5 1.26 -6.99 -9.85
CA ARG A 5 1.85 -8.17 -9.22
C ARG A 5 2.62 -7.79 -7.96
N ALA A 6 3.43 -6.71 -8.01
CA ALA A 6 4.15 -6.22 -6.84
C ALA A 6 3.20 -5.84 -5.69
N VAL A 7 2.12 -5.10 -5.97
CA VAL A 7 1.10 -4.75 -4.96
C VAL A 7 0.45 -5.99 -4.37
N ARG A 8 0.11 -7.00 -5.20
CA ARG A 8 -0.50 -8.25 -4.73
C ARG A 8 0.45 -9.07 -3.86
N THR A 9 1.74 -9.12 -4.21
CA THR A 9 2.76 -9.80 -3.41
C THR A 9 2.86 -9.15 -2.03
N ILE A 10 2.97 -7.82 -1.97
CA ILE A 10 3.03 -7.04 -0.71
C ILE A 10 1.81 -7.34 0.18
N LEU A 11 0.61 -7.36 -0.39
CA LEU A 11 -0.61 -7.69 0.36
C LEU A 11 -0.63 -9.14 0.85
N SER A 12 -0.13 -10.07 0.05
CA SER A 12 -0.04 -11.47 0.44
C SER A 12 0.94 -11.68 1.59
N ASP A 13 2.06 -10.96 1.59
CA ASP A 13 3.08 -11.06 2.62
C ASP A 13 2.62 -10.37 3.92
N PHE A 14 1.94 -9.23 3.81
CA PHE A 14 1.25 -8.61 4.95
C PHE A 14 0.25 -9.57 5.60
N LYS A 15 -0.59 -10.26 4.80
CA LYS A 15 -1.54 -11.26 5.32
C LYS A 15 -0.84 -12.42 6.03
N LYS A 16 0.27 -12.92 5.47
CA LYS A 16 1.05 -13.99 6.09
C LYS A 16 1.65 -13.54 7.42
N GLY A 17 2.28 -12.36 7.47
CA GLY A 17 2.84 -11.79 8.69
C GLY A 17 1.77 -11.53 9.76
N ALA A 18 0.61 -11.00 9.37
CA ALA A 18 -0.52 -10.80 10.27
C ALA A 18 -1.05 -12.12 10.86
N LYS A 19 -1.13 -13.18 10.05
CA LYS A 19 -1.50 -14.53 10.50
C LYS A 19 -0.49 -15.11 11.48
N GLN A 20 0.81 -15.00 11.17
CA GLN A 20 1.89 -15.50 12.05
C GLN A 20 1.87 -14.81 13.41
N ALA A 21 1.66 -13.50 13.44
CA ALA A 21 1.58 -12.72 14.67
C ALA A 21 0.23 -12.85 15.41
N LYS A 22 -0.69 -13.73 14.96
CA LYS A 22 -2.05 -13.94 15.51
C LYS A 22 -2.82 -12.61 15.69
N LEU A 23 -2.64 -11.68 14.77
CA LEU A 23 -3.24 -10.36 14.86
C LEU A 23 -4.67 -10.38 14.32
N ASP A 24 -5.57 -9.69 15.03
CA ASP A 24 -6.96 -9.61 14.60
C ASP A 24 -7.09 -8.81 13.30
N PRO A 25 -7.63 -9.39 12.22
CA PRO A 25 -7.79 -8.71 10.93
C PRO A 25 -8.80 -7.55 11.00
N ARG A 26 -9.58 -7.46 12.08
CA ARG A 26 -10.52 -6.37 12.33
C ARG A 26 -9.83 -5.09 12.86
N GLN A 27 -8.65 -5.21 13.45
CA GLN A 27 -7.94 -4.10 14.11
C GLN A 27 -6.81 -3.53 13.26
N LYS A 28 -6.27 -4.30 12.31
CA LYS A 28 -5.16 -3.88 11.46
C LYS A 28 -5.57 -3.76 10.00
N GLY A 29 -4.80 -2.97 9.27
CA GLY A 29 -5.00 -2.81 7.85
C GLY A 29 -3.83 -2.11 7.19
N MET A 30 -3.75 -2.28 5.87
CA MET A 30 -2.74 -1.66 5.05
C MET A 30 -3.40 -1.08 3.81
N LYS A 31 -3.05 0.16 3.48
CA LYS A 31 -3.40 0.80 2.21
C LYS A 31 -2.12 1.08 1.47
N VAL A 32 -2.05 0.66 0.21
CA VAL A 32 -0.94 0.96 -0.70
C VAL A 32 -1.50 1.75 -1.85
N GLN A 33 -0.92 2.91 -2.13
CA GLN A 33 -1.23 3.75 -3.27
C GLN A 33 0.02 3.95 -4.11
N VAL A 34 -0.15 3.81 -5.42
CA VAL A 34 0.89 4.06 -6.40
C VAL A 34 0.35 5.07 -7.41
N ALA A 35 1.09 6.14 -7.64
CA ALA A 35 0.73 7.21 -8.55
C ALA A 35 1.86 7.43 -9.57
N GLY A 36 1.47 7.71 -10.82
CA GLY A 36 2.39 8.06 -11.89
C GLY A 36 2.07 7.34 -13.20
N ARG A 37 3.05 7.25 -14.10
CA ARG A 37 2.94 6.59 -15.41
C ARG A 37 3.01 5.08 -15.28
N LEU A 38 1.94 4.48 -14.77
CA LEU A 38 1.86 3.04 -14.49
C LEU A 38 2.03 2.23 -15.78
N ASN A 39 2.93 1.24 -15.77
CA ASN A 39 3.30 0.41 -16.92
C ASN A 39 3.75 1.20 -18.17
N GLY A 40 4.28 2.42 -18.02
CA GLY A 40 4.74 3.22 -19.15
C GLY A 40 3.61 3.89 -19.96
N ALA A 41 2.39 3.90 -19.45
CA ALA A 41 1.29 4.65 -20.05
C ALA A 41 1.64 6.15 -20.16
N GLU A 42 1.16 6.80 -21.21
CA GLU A 42 1.37 8.23 -21.44
C GLU A 42 0.68 9.08 -20.35
N ILE A 43 -0.51 8.64 -19.93
CA ILE A 43 -1.30 9.31 -18.90
C ILE A 43 -0.97 8.75 -17.52
N ALA A 44 -0.65 9.65 -16.58
CA ALA A 44 -0.45 9.29 -15.18
C ALA A 44 -1.77 8.86 -14.52
N ARG A 45 -1.73 7.76 -13.76
CA ARG A 45 -2.88 7.23 -13.01
C ARG A 45 -2.48 6.98 -11.57
N THR A 46 -3.49 7.01 -10.71
CA THR A 46 -3.35 6.65 -9.31
C THR A 46 -4.17 5.40 -9.04
N GLU A 47 -3.50 4.29 -8.72
CA GLU A 47 -4.14 3.06 -8.27
C GLU A 47 -3.86 2.87 -6.79
N TRP A 48 -4.87 2.42 -6.05
CA TRP A 48 -4.72 2.07 -4.64
C TRP A 48 -5.41 0.75 -4.35
N VAL A 49 -4.83 0.01 -3.41
CA VAL A 49 -5.41 -1.22 -2.88
C VAL A 49 -5.36 -1.13 -1.36
N ARG A 50 -6.44 -1.59 -0.74
CA ARG A 50 -6.64 -1.60 0.72
C ARG A 50 -6.95 -3.02 1.16
N GLU A 51 -6.36 -3.40 2.28
CA GLU A 51 -6.70 -4.59 3.04
C GLU A 51 -6.96 -4.21 4.50
N GLY A 52 -8.01 -4.75 5.11
CA GLY A 52 -8.37 -4.47 6.50
C GLY A 52 -8.86 -3.03 6.75
N ARG A 53 -8.76 -2.58 8.01
CA ARG A 53 -9.21 -1.24 8.44
C ARG A 53 -8.06 -0.23 8.44
N VAL A 54 -8.29 0.92 7.81
CA VAL A 54 -7.36 2.06 7.78
C VAL A 54 -8.17 3.35 7.99
N PRO A 55 -8.44 3.73 9.25
CA PRO A 55 -9.30 4.88 9.55
C PRO A 55 -8.51 6.20 9.50
N LEU A 56 -8.52 6.87 8.35
CA LEU A 56 -7.74 8.10 8.13
C LEU A 56 -8.25 9.34 8.90
N HIS A 57 -9.50 9.32 9.36
CA HIS A 57 -10.11 10.42 10.11
C HIS A 57 -10.06 10.22 11.63
N THR A 58 -9.65 9.03 12.10
CA THR A 58 -9.58 8.74 13.53
C THR A 58 -8.22 9.13 14.08
N LEU A 59 -8.15 10.28 14.77
CA LEU A 59 -6.89 10.83 15.31
C LEU A 59 -6.20 9.91 16.32
N GLN A 60 -6.98 9.12 17.08
CA GLN A 60 -6.44 8.16 18.05
C GLN A 60 -5.86 6.90 17.40
N ALA A 61 -6.11 6.66 16.11
CA ALA A 61 -5.63 5.47 15.45
C ALA A 61 -4.12 5.53 15.23
N LYS A 62 -3.41 4.46 15.62
CA LYS A 62 -1.98 4.31 15.37
C LYS A 62 -1.73 3.95 13.91
N LEU A 63 -1.52 4.97 13.10
CA LEU A 63 -1.23 4.88 11.67
C LEU A 63 0.22 5.26 11.40
N ASP A 64 0.98 4.33 10.83
CA ASP A 64 2.26 4.67 10.21
C ASP A 64 2.03 5.02 8.75
N TYR A 65 2.74 6.05 8.31
CA TYR A 65 2.75 6.49 6.93
C TYR A 65 4.18 6.50 6.41
N ALA A 66 4.36 5.93 5.23
CA ALA A 66 5.63 5.99 4.50
C ALA A 66 5.36 6.40 3.06
N THR A 67 6.26 7.22 2.51
CA THR A 67 6.24 7.57 1.09
C THR A 67 7.61 7.37 0.50
N GLU A 68 7.65 6.78 -0.69
CA GLU A 68 8.87 6.50 -1.41
C GLU A 68 8.69 6.74 -2.91
N ARG A 69 9.81 6.96 -3.59
CA ARG A 69 9.83 7.20 -5.04
C ARG A 69 10.52 6.03 -5.74
N ALA A 70 9.86 5.46 -6.74
CA ALA A 70 10.47 4.47 -7.62
C ALA A 70 10.87 5.12 -8.94
N HIS A 71 12.16 5.06 -9.26
CA HIS A 71 12.69 5.54 -10.52
C HIS A 71 12.44 4.49 -11.61
N THR A 72 11.79 4.92 -12.69
CA THR A 72 11.53 4.08 -13.87
C THR A 72 12.01 4.79 -15.12
N ILE A 73 12.16 4.03 -16.21
CA ILE A 73 12.60 4.55 -17.51
C ILE A 73 11.64 5.64 -18.02
N TYR A 74 10.36 5.55 -17.68
CA TYR A 74 9.30 6.47 -18.13
C TYR A 74 9.07 7.66 -17.18
N GLY A 75 9.86 7.77 -16.10
CA GLY A 75 9.74 8.81 -15.08
C GLY A 75 9.68 8.25 -13.66
N ILE A 76 9.13 9.03 -12.74
CA ILE A 76 9.09 8.70 -11.31
C ILE A 76 7.69 8.22 -10.93
N LEU A 77 7.61 7.10 -10.22
CA LEU A 77 6.39 6.62 -9.57
C LEU A 77 6.42 7.00 -8.09
N GLY A 78 5.34 7.62 -7.62
CA GLY A 78 5.14 7.91 -6.20
C GLY A 78 4.42 6.75 -5.51
N ILE A 79 5.02 6.21 -4.46
CA ILE A 79 4.44 5.15 -3.64
C ILE A 79 4.11 5.72 -2.26
N LYS A 80 2.89 5.46 -1.79
CA LYS A 80 2.40 5.86 -0.47
C LYS A 80 1.80 4.65 0.23
N ILE A 81 2.23 4.41 1.47
CA ILE A 81 1.79 3.26 2.27
C ILE A 81 1.27 3.78 3.59
N TRP A 82 0.08 3.30 3.98
CA TRP A 82 -0.46 3.47 5.32
C TRP A 82 -0.57 2.10 5.98
N MET A 83 -0.09 1.99 7.21
CA MET A 83 -0.20 0.79 8.02
C MET A 83 -0.90 1.13 9.34
N CYS A 84 -2.00 0.45 9.62
CA CYS A 84 -2.72 0.57 10.89
C CYS A 84 -2.26 -0.56 11.80
N LYS A 85 -1.64 -0.20 12.93
CA LYS A 85 -1.05 -1.15 13.88
C LYS A 85 -2.02 -1.66 14.96
N GLY A 86 -3.19 -1.05 15.10
CA GLY A 86 -4.16 -1.33 16.17
C GLY A 86 -4.17 -0.25 17.23
#